data_AF-A0A165QA98-F1
#
_entry.id   AF-A0A165QA98-F1
#
_cell.length_a   1.000
_cell.length_b   1.000
_cell.length_c   1.000
_cell.angle_alpha   90.00
_cell.angle_beta   90.00
_cell.angle_gamma   90.00
#
_symmetry.space_group_name_H-M   'P 1'
#
loop_
_entity.id
_entity.type
_entity.pdbx_description
1 polymer ?
#
loop_
_entity_poly.entity_id
_entity_poly.type
_entity_poly.pdbx_seq_one_letter_code
_entity_poly.pdbx_strand_id
1 'polypeptide(L)'
;MPAVDYYELLGVDARATSDEIKAAYHRTLLAHHPDKLQSPSTASAMDFAQLKEAYSTLSSPALRRAYDDSRREAGTRQQRPAEVVSLDEFVESSEGEWRYPCRCGREFVLREGDLERGVHLIGCDGCSELIWAGYEPAQD
;
A
#
# COMPACT_ATOMS: atom_id res chain seq x y z
N MET A 1 -10.46 6.87 -1.98
CA MET A 1 -9.01 6.99 -2.24
C MET A 1 -8.84 7.18 -3.73
N PRO A 2 -7.98 8.10 -4.20
CA PRO A 2 -7.70 8.20 -5.63
C PRO A 2 -7.10 6.86 -6.09
N ALA A 3 -7.65 6.31 -7.17
CA ALA A 3 -7.08 5.10 -7.79
C ALA A 3 -5.70 5.35 -8.43
N VAL A 4 -5.31 6.63 -8.55
CA VAL A 4 -4.10 7.09 -9.22
C VAL A 4 -3.22 7.82 -8.21
N ASP A 5 -1.93 7.53 -8.24
CA ASP A 5 -0.96 8.20 -7.40
C ASP A 5 -0.80 9.67 -7.78
N TYR A 6 -0.87 10.58 -6.81
CA TYR A 6 -0.79 12.02 -7.08
C TYR A 6 0.61 12.43 -7.58
N TYR A 7 1.66 11.72 -7.17
CA TYR A 7 3.01 11.97 -7.66
C TYR A 7 3.16 11.51 -9.12
N GLU A 8 2.61 10.33 -9.46
CA GLU A 8 2.56 9.85 -10.85
C GLU A 8 1.70 10.76 -11.74
N LEU A 9 0.57 11.27 -11.22
CA LEU A 9 -0.30 12.19 -11.94
C LEU A 9 0.41 13.51 -12.30
N LEU A 10 1.27 14.01 -11.41
CA LEU A 10 2.10 15.18 -11.67
C LEU A 10 3.41 14.86 -12.41
N GLY A 11 3.75 13.58 -12.55
CA GLY A 11 5.01 13.14 -13.16
C GLY A 11 6.24 13.56 -12.34
N VAL A 12 6.15 13.51 -11.01
CA VAL A 12 7.23 13.86 -10.08
C VAL A 12 7.52 12.70 -9.13
N ASP A 13 8.72 12.69 -8.54
CA ASP A 13 9.09 11.69 -7.54
C ASP A 13 8.40 11.96 -6.18
N ALA A 14 8.20 10.91 -5.37
CA ALA A 14 7.68 11.05 -4.01
C ALA A 14 8.57 11.93 -3.10
N ARG A 15 9.85 12.09 -3.45
CA ARG A 15 10.81 12.99 -2.79
C ARG A 15 10.84 14.40 -3.37
N ALA A 16 10.01 14.71 -4.37
CA ALA A 16 9.97 16.03 -4.98
C ALA A 16 9.71 17.12 -3.95
N THR A 17 10.39 18.24 -4.13
CA THR A 17 10.20 19.46 -3.32
C THR A 17 8.89 20.15 -3.70
N SER A 18 8.39 21.04 -2.83
CA SER A 18 7.18 21.82 -3.11
C SER A 18 7.30 22.69 -4.37
N ASP A 19 8.52 23.14 -4.68
CA ASP A 19 8.80 23.91 -5.90
C ASP A 19 8.66 23.03 -7.15
N GLU A 20 9.22 21.82 -7.14
CA GLU A 20 9.08 20.86 -8.24
C GLU A 20 7.63 20.43 -8.48
N ILE A 21 6.87 20.21 -7.41
CA ILE A 21 5.43 19.90 -7.47
C ILE A 21 4.66 21.04 -8.14
N LYS A 22 4.97 22.29 -7.78
CA LYS A 22 4.34 23.48 -8.38
C LYS A 22 4.72 23.65 -9.85
N ALA A 23 6.00 23.50 -10.18
CA ALA A 23 6.47 23.57 -11.57
C ALA A 23 5.81 22.48 -12.43
N ALA A 24 5.70 21.26 -11.90
CA ALA A 24 5.06 20.15 -12.59
C ALA A 24 3.57 20.39 -12.82
N TYR A 25 2.83 20.86 -11.79
CA TYR A 25 1.42 21.23 -11.93
C TYR A 25 1.19 22.26 -13.04
N HIS A 26 2.02 23.31 -13.10
CA HIS A 26 1.93 24.33 -14.15
C HIS A 26 2.20 23.74 -15.54
N ARG A 27 3.22 22.88 -15.68
CA ARG A 27 3.53 22.17 -16.92
C ARG A 27 2.33 21.35 -17.40
N THR A 28 1.73 20.56 -16.52
CA THR A 28 0.64 19.66 -16.86
C THR A 28 -0.61 20.45 -17.19
N LEU A 29 -0.91 21.52 -16.44
CA LEU A 29 -2.03 22.41 -16.75
C LEU A 29 -1.91 23.06 -18.13
N LEU A 30 -0.71 23.50 -18.52
CA LEU A 30 -0.45 24.09 -19.84
C LEU A 30 -0.53 23.07 -20.98
N ALA A 31 -0.07 21.84 -20.74
CA ALA A 31 -0.17 20.74 -21.72
C ALA A 31 -1.63 20.35 -21.99
N HIS A 32 -2.48 20.43 -20.97
CA HIS A 32 -3.89 20.06 -21.05
C HIS A 32 -4.83 21.26 -21.24
N HIS A 33 -4.33 22.50 -21.42
CA HIS A 33 -5.21 23.66 -21.53
C HIS A 33 -6.18 23.54 -22.72
N PRO A 34 -7.50 23.79 -22.55
CA PRO A 34 -8.50 23.59 -23.60
C PRO A 34 -8.28 24.47 -24.84
N ASP A 35 -7.59 25.59 -24.70
CA ASP A 35 -7.18 26.47 -25.81
C ASP A 35 -6.24 25.77 -26.81
N LYS A 36 -5.43 24.80 -26.34
CA LYS A 36 -4.55 24.00 -27.21
C LYS A 36 -5.23 22.75 -27.76
N LEU A 37 -6.41 22.38 -27.25
CA LEU A 37 -7.16 21.19 -27.67
C LEU A 37 -8.24 21.61 -28.66
N GLN A 38 -7.88 21.72 -29.94
CA GLN A 38 -8.80 22.04 -31.05
C GLN A 38 -9.91 20.98 -31.25
N SER A 39 -9.88 19.87 -30.51
CA SER A 39 -10.99 18.90 -30.38
C SER A 39 -10.84 18.13 -29.07
N PRO A 40 -11.68 18.37 -28.04
CA PRO A 40 -11.64 17.56 -26.83
C PRO A 40 -12.25 16.19 -27.14
N SER A 41 -11.41 15.23 -27.55
CA SER A 41 -11.80 13.83 -27.49
C SER A 41 -11.93 13.43 -26.03
N THR A 42 -12.95 12.64 -25.69
CA THR A 42 -13.22 12.11 -24.33
C THR A 42 -12.00 11.44 -23.68
N ALA A 43 -11.03 10.98 -24.49
CA ALA A 43 -9.78 10.37 -24.03
C ALA A 43 -8.69 11.37 -23.55
N SER A 44 -8.80 12.66 -23.89
CA SER A 44 -7.84 13.71 -23.48
C SER A 44 -8.31 14.51 -22.26
N ALA A 45 -9.49 14.19 -21.72
CA ALA A 45 -9.97 14.70 -20.45
C ALA A 45 -9.21 14.01 -19.32
N MET A 46 -7.91 14.28 -19.21
CA MET A 46 -7.21 14.08 -17.96
C MET A 46 -8.00 14.89 -16.92
N ASP A 47 -8.48 14.23 -15.86
CA ASP A 47 -9.38 14.86 -14.90
C ASP A 47 -8.68 16.06 -14.26
N PHE A 48 -8.95 17.27 -14.76
CA PHE A 48 -8.43 18.51 -14.17
C PHE A 48 -8.82 18.63 -12.69
N ALA A 49 -9.93 18.00 -12.31
CA ALA A 49 -10.34 17.83 -10.92
C ALA A 49 -9.27 17.05 -10.12
N GLN A 50 -8.82 15.90 -10.62
CA GLN A 50 -7.77 15.10 -9.98
C GLN A 50 -6.42 15.84 -9.99
N LEU A 51 -6.06 16.53 -11.07
CA LEU A 51 -4.80 17.30 -11.14
C LEU A 51 -4.78 18.41 -10.08
N LYS A 52 -5.90 19.13 -9.94
CA LYS A 52 -6.06 20.20 -8.93
C LYS A 52 -6.06 19.63 -7.51
N GLU A 53 -6.72 18.49 -7.30
CA GLU A 53 -6.72 17.77 -6.02
C GLU A 53 -5.32 17.29 -5.63
N ALA A 54 -4.57 16.72 -6.57
CA ALA A 54 -3.19 16.27 -6.38
C ALA A 54 -2.29 17.45 -5.96
N TYR A 55 -2.36 18.58 -6.67
CA TYR A 55 -1.60 19.76 -6.30
C TYR A 55 -2.01 20.31 -4.92
N SER A 56 -3.31 20.39 -4.63
CA SER A 56 -3.80 20.87 -3.33
C SER A 56 -3.29 20.01 -2.16
N THR A 57 -3.33 18.68 -2.34
CA THR A 57 -2.86 17.70 -1.37
C THR A 57 -1.33 17.77 -1.20
N LEU A 58 -0.57 17.73 -2.30
CA LEU A 58 0.88 17.64 -2.27
C LEU A 58 1.56 18.98 -1.95
N SER A 59 0.91 20.12 -2.22
CA SER A 59 1.44 21.45 -1.92
C SER A 59 1.35 21.81 -0.44
N SER A 60 0.45 21.19 0.32
CA SER A 60 0.34 21.43 1.77
C SER A 60 1.11 20.36 2.54
N PRO A 61 2.07 20.72 3.41
CA PRO A 61 2.89 19.74 4.12
C PRO A 61 2.05 18.83 5.03
N ALA A 62 0.96 19.36 5.61
CA ALA A 62 0.06 18.59 6.45
C ALA A 62 -0.75 17.57 5.63
N LEU A 63 -1.30 17.99 4.48
CA LEU A 63 -2.08 17.10 3.60
C LEU A 63 -1.17 16.08 2.91
N ARG A 64 0.02 16.50 2.47
CA ARG A 64 1.05 15.60 1.92
C ARG A 64 1.42 14.52 2.92
N ARG A 65 1.65 14.89 4.19
CA ARG A 65 1.95 13.92 5.24
C ARG A 65 0.80 12.93 5.45
N ALA A 66 -0.44 13.40 5.51
CA ALA A 66 -1.61 12.53 5.65
C ALA A 66 -1.78 11.59 4.43
N TYR A 67 -1.49 12.11 3.23
CA TYR A 67 -1.51 11.33 2.00
C TYR A 67 -0.42 10.26 1.98
N ASP A 68 0.82 10.61 2.34
CA ASP A 68 1.94 9.67 2.41
C ASP A 68 1.71 8.58 3.48
N ASP A 69 1.08 8.94 4.61
CA ASP A 69 0.69 8.00 5.66
C ASP A 69 -0.36 7.01 5.14
N SER A 70 -1.44 7.54 4.54
CA SER A 70 -2.48 6.73 3.91
C SER A 70 -1.94 5.85 2.78
N ARG A 71 -0.92 6.30 2.03
CA ARG A 71 -0.25 5.50 0.99
C ARG A 71 0.51 4.33 1.58
N ARG A 72 1.21 4.53 2.71
CA ARG A 72 1.90 3.44 3.42
C ARG A 72 0.90 2.44 3.97
N GLU A 73 -0.19 2.92 4.58
CA GLU A 73 -1.26 2.07 5.09
C GLU A 73 -1.98 1.28 3.97
N ALA A 74 -2.18 1.89 2.80
CA ALA A 74 -2.73 1.21 1.62
C ALA A 74 -1.78 0.13 1.08
N GLY A 75 -0.46 0.31 1.21
CA GLY A 75 0.53 -0.74 0.97
C GLY A 75 0.39 -1.91 1.94
N THR A 76 0.05 -1.63 3.21
CA THR A 76 -0.23 -2.66 4.23
C THR A 76 -1.58 -3.36 4.01
N ARG A 77 -2.56 -2.68 3.39
CA ARG A 77 -3.94 -3.18 3.21
C ARG A 77 -4.10 -4.27 2.14
N GLN A 78 -3.01 -4.65 1.47
CA GLN A 78 -2.94 -5.78 0.54
C GLN A 78 -2.22 -7.00 1.10
N GLN A 79 -1.90 -7.02 2.40
CA GLN A 79 -1.35 -8.19 3.07
C GLN A 79 -2.43 -9.27 3.24
N ARG A 80 -2.90 -9.82 2.11
CA ARG A 80 -3.73 -11.02 2.08
C ARG A 80 -2.80 -12.19 2.35
N PRO A 81 -3.12 -13.06 3.32
CA PRO A 81 -2.35 -14.27 3.51
C PRO A 81 -2.41 -15.10 2.23
N ALA A 82 -1.26 -15.60 1.77
CA ALA A 82 -1.16 -16.55 0.68
C ALA A 82 -1.88 -17.87 1.03
N GLU A 83 -1.88 -18.20 2.32
CA GLU A 83 -2.49 -19.41 2.87
C GLU A 83 -2.99 -19.16 4.30
N VAL A 84 -4.13 -19.75 4.64
CA VAL A 84 -4.69 -19.79 5.99
C VAL A 84 -4.34 -21.18 6.53
N VAL A 85 -3.52 -21.23 7.57
CA VAL A 85 -2.96 -22.45 8.14
C VAL A 85 -3.45 -22.58 9.58
N SER A 86 -3.94 -23.77 9.94
CA SER A 86 -4.37 -24.02 11.32
C SER A 86 -3.14 -24.06 12.24
N LEU A 87 -3.26 -23.52 13.46
CA LEU A 87 -2.16 -23.59 14.43
C LEU A 87 -1.75 -25.04 14.74
N ASP A 88 -2.67 -25.99 14.62
CA ASP A 88 -2.42 -27.42 14.80
C ASP A 88 -1.45 -28.01 13.76
N GLU A 89 -1.34 -27.37 12.58
CA GLU A 89 -0.39 -27.79 11.53
C GLU A 89 1.04 -27.28 11.77
N PHE A 90 1.23 -26.38 12.75
CA PHE A 90 2.56 -25.89 13.10
C PHE A 90 3.29 -26.90 13.99
N VAL A 91 4.59 -27.04 13.77
CA VAL A 91 5.44 -27.85 14.63
C VAL A 91 5.87 -26.99 15.81
N GLU A 92 5.47 -27.39 17.02
CA GLU A 92 5.97 -26.78 18.26
C GLU A 92 7.44 -27.18 18.45
N SER A 93 8.34 -26.20 18.42
CA SER A 93 9.78 -26.45 18.53
C SER A 93 10.29 -26.32 19.97
N SER A 94 9.67 -25.46 20.75
CA SER A 94 9.95 -25.17 22.15
C SER A 94 8.75 -24.49 22.78
N GLU A 95 8.62 -24.53 24.11
CA GLU A 95 7.47 -23.97 24.83
C GLU A 95 7.19 -22.51 24.41
N GLY A 96 6.07 -22.30 23.72
CA GLY A 96 5.65 -21.00 23.18
C GLY A 96 6.26 -20.58 21.83
N GLU A 97 6.87 -21.49 21.05
CA GLU A 97 7.36 -21.24 19.69
C GLU A 97 6.88 -22.31 18.69
N TRP A 98 6.04 -21.88 17.75
CA TRP A 98 5.48 -22.68 16.66
C TRP A 98 6.15 -22.33 15.33
N ARG A 99 6.48 -23.35 14.54
CA ARG A 99 7.19 -23.19 13.26
C ARG A 99 6.44 -23.89 12.12
N TYR A 100 6.37 -23.24 10.97
CA TYR A 100 5.77 -23.81 9.75
C TYR A 100 6.70 -23.63 8.54
N PRO A 101 6.92 -24.66 7.71
CA PRO A 101 7.83 -24.56 6.58
C PRO A 101 7.29 -23.61 5.51
N CYS A 102 8.14 -22.72 5.01
CA CYS A 102 7.85 -21.90 3.84
C CYS A 102 8.35 -22.57 2.56
N ARG A 103 7.66 -22.36 1.44
CA ARG A 103 8.01 -22.88 0.12
C ARG A 103 9.40 -22.43 -0.37
N CYS A 104 9.97 -21.37 0.21
CA CYS A 104 11.33 -20.91 -0.08
C CYS A 104 12.44 -21.69 0.65
N GLY A 105 12.10 -22.60 1.57
CA GLY A 105 13.04 -23.37 2.38
C GLY A 105 13.41 -22.73 3.73
N ARG A 106 12.87 -21.55 4.06
CA ARG A 106 12.89 -20.97 5.42
C ARG A 106 11.60 -21.34 6.18
N GLU A 107 11.43 -20.81 7.38
CA GLU A 107 10.30 -21.14 8.26
C GLU A 107 9.54 -19.86 8.65
N PHE A 108 8.23 -19.99 8.79
CA PHE A 108 7.39 -19.06 9.51
C PHE A 108 7.49 -19.37 11.00
N VAL A 109 7.72 -18.35 11.82
CA VAL A 109 7.87 -18.50 13.26
C VAL A 109 6.79 -17.69 13.94
N LEU A 110 6.02 -18.34 14.81
CA LEU A 110 4.99 -17.74 15.64
C LEU A 110 5.35 -17.97 17.10
N ARG A 111 5.27 -16.91 17.91
CA ARG A 111 5.56 -16.97 19.34
C ARG A 111 4.31 -16.76 20.16
N GLU A 112 4.31 -17.29 21.38
CA GLU A 112 3.19 -17.13 22.33
C GLU A 112 2.81 -15.67 22.54
N GLY A 113 3.80 -14.80 22.73
CA GLY A 113 3.55 -13.35 22.87
C GLY A 113 2.93 -12.70 21.63
N ASP A 114 3.10 -13.25 20.43
CA ASP A 114 2.41 -12.77 19.22
C ASP A 114 0.95 -13.23 19.19
N LEU A 115 0.68 -14.45 19.65
CA LEU A 115 -0.66 -14.99 19.82
C LEU A 115 -1.47 -14.20 20.86
N GLU A 116 -0.87 -13.89 22.01
CA GLU A 116 -1.48 -13.09 23.08
C GLU A 116 -1.86 -11.67 22.60
N ARG A 117 -1.11 -11.14 21.63
CA ARG A 117 -1.35 -9.84 21.01
C ARG A 117 -2.36 -9.89 19.85
N GLY A 118 -2.89 -11.07 19.51
CA GLY A 118 -3.80 -11.27 18.38
C GLY A 118 -3.13 -11.12 17.01
N VAL A 119 -1.81 -11.33 16.93
CA VAL A 119 -1.06 -11.27 15.69
C VAL A 119 -1.12 -12.63 15.00
N HIS A 120 -2.02 -12.75 14.02
CA HIS A 120 -2.21 -13.99 13.26
C HIS A 120 -1.53 -13.97 11.89
N LEU A 121 -1.05 -12.81 11.43
CA LEU A 121 -0.41 -12.70 10.12
C LEU A 121 1.11 -12.80 10.26
N ILE A 122 1.69 -13.86 9.72
CA ILE A 122 3.11 -14.19 9.87
C ILE A 122 3.80 -14.04 8.52
N GLY A 123 4.84 -13.22 8.47
CA GLY A 123 5.72 -13.10 7.32
C GLY A 123 6.88 -14.10 7.42
N CYS A 124 7.29 -14.65 6.29
CA CYS A 124 8.53 -15.41 6.27
C CYS A 124 9.73 -14.45 6.33
N ASP A 125 10.75 -14.74 7.13
CA ASP A 125 12.05 -14.07 7.00
C ASP A 125 12.65 -14.34 5.60
N GLY A 126 12.27 -15.52 5.06
CA GLY A 126 12.33 -16.10 3.71
C GLY A 126 12.25 -15.25 2.47
N CYS A 127 11.22 -14.45 2.44
CA CYS A 127 10.58 -14.01 1.23
C CYS A 127 9.47 -13.05 1.64
N SER A 128 8.79 -12.46 0.66
CA SER A 128 7.67 -11.57 0.93
C SER A 128 6.35 -12.29 1.17
N GLU A 129 6.37 -13.61 1.44
CA GLU A 129 5.16 -14.41 1.63
C GLU A 129 4.61 -14.27 3.05
N LEU A 130 3.29 -14.22 3.15
CA LEU A 130 2.53 -14.04 4.39
C LEU A 130 1.54 -15.19 4.52
N ILE A 131 1.44 -15.78 5.71
CA ILE A 131 0.39 -16.77 6.04
C ILE A 131 -0.42 -16.26 7.23
N TRP A 132 -1.66 -16.73 7.33
CA TRP A 132 -2.47 -16.52 8.52
C TRP A 132 -2.43 -17.78 9.38
N ALA A 133 -2.06 -17.65 10.66
CA ALA A 133 -2.04 -18.73 11.63
C ALA A 133 -3.07 -18.47 12.72
N GLY A 134 -4.05 -19.35 12.83
CA GLY A 134 -5.05 -19.30 13.87
C GLY A 134 -5.97 -20.50 13.81
N TYR A 135 -6.75 -20.69 14.86
CA TYR A 135 -7.84 -21.65 14.84
C TYR A 135 -9.01 -21.05 14.07
N GLU A 136 -9.59 -21.80 13.14
CA GLU A 136 -10.90 -21.45 12.59
C GLU A 136 -11.86 -21.26 13.77
N PRO A 137 -12.57 -20.11 13.88
CA PRO A 137 -13.66 -20.05 14.83
C PRO A 137 -14.65 -21.14 14.41
N ALA A 138 -14.93 -22.07 15.33
CA ALA A 138 -16.00 -23.03 15.15
C ALA A 138 -17.24 -22.26 14.67
N GLN A 139 -17.68 -22.54 13.44
CA GLN A 139 -18.90 -21.94 12.89
C GLN A 139 -20.04 -22.55 13.70
N ASP A 140 -20.65 -21.75 14.58
CA ASP A 140 -21.92 -22.05 15.23
C ASP A 140 -23.08 -21.91 14.22
#